data_AF-A0AAF0CSG9-F1
#
_entry.id   AF-A0AAF0CSG9-F1
#
_cell.length_a   1.000
_cell.length_b   1.000
_cell.length_c   1.000
_cell.angle_alpha   90.00
_cell.angle_beta   90.00
_cell.angle_gamma   90.00
#
_symmetry.space_group_name_H-M   'P 1'
#
loop_
_entity.id
_entity.type
_entity.pdbx_description
1 polymer ?
#
loop_
_entity_poly.entity_id
_entity_poly.type
_entity_poly.pdbx_seq_one_letter_code
_entity_poly.pdbx_strand_id
1 'polypeptide(L)'
;MLGNVMNSLKAAQGIRPLSDYVVINERAHAYQTVRFEVMFEEWKGQSYVRFKTTKFRGSGKNGRERKAFAWPVEDANEPVELQAWAEQILAATKPGAEVHDPRWAIGRLFDNLTGSHWVNMIPELARQPGPPEVFLRVRIYETKWGKTVTLIEDRAGRSQLWMTVPIETIVALRDHRFNEVR
;
A
#
# COMPACT_ATOMS: atom_id res chain seq x y z
N MET A 1 19.23 18.52 -0.47
CA MET A 1 18.85 19.37 -1.63
C MET A 1 17.64 18.84 -2.38
N LEU A 2 17.60 17.58 -2.86
CA LEU A 2 16.46 17.02 -3.62
C LEU A 2 15.10 17.07 -2.87
N GLY A 3 15.09 16.90 -1.54
CA GLY A 3 13.85 17.00 -0.75
C GLY A 3 13.20 18.39 -0.78
N ASN A 4 14.02 19.45 -0.76
CA ASN A 4 13.51 20.82 -0.80
C ASN A 4 12.91 21.14 -2.16
N VAL A 5 13.54 20.67 -3.26
CA VAL A 5 13.01 20.85 -4.62
C VAL A 5 11.67 20.14 -4.79
N MET A 6 11.54 18.89 -4.31
CA MET A 6 10.28 18.15 -4.43
C MET A 6 9.14 18.80 -3.64
N ASN A 7 9.44 19.34 -2.45
CA ASN A 7 8.45 20.05 -1.64
C ASN A 7 8.02 21.35 -2.32
N SER A 8 8.94 22.11 -2.91
CA SER A 8 8.61 23.31 -3.69
C SER A 8 7.74 22.98 -4.91
N LEU A 9 8.02 21.89 -5.62
CA LEU A 9 7.21 21.45 -6.76
C LEU A 9 5.80 21.02 -6.31
N LYS A 10 5.68 20.28 -5.20
CA LYS A 10 4.38 19.91 -4.61
C LYS A 10 3.56 21.14 -4.24
N ALA A 11 4.17 22.11 -3.57
CA ALA A 11 3.53 23.36 -3.21
C ALA A 11 3.05 24.14 -4.45
N ALA A 12 3.89 24.19 -5.51
CA ALA A 12 3.51 24.82 -6.78
C ALA A 12 2.34 24.11 -7.49
N GLN A 13 2.15 22.80 -7.25
CA GLN A 13 1.01 22.02 -7.75
C GLN A 13 -0.23 22.09 -6.84
N GLY A 14 -0.17 22.89 -5.76
CA GLY A 14 -1.26 23.01 -4.78
C GLY A 14 -1.42 21.80 -3.87
N ILE A 15 -0.36 21.00 -3.68
CA ILE A 15 -0.34 19.89 -2.73
C ILE A 15 0.18 20.41 -1.39
N ARG A 16 -0.64 20.29 -0.33
CA ARG A 16 -0.35 20.79 1.01
C ARG A 16 -0.32 19.62 2.01
N PRO A 17 0.76 19.41 2.79
CA PRO A 17 0.73 18.40 3.84
C PRO A 17 -0.27 18.80 4.94
N LEU A 18 -1.06 17.82 5.39
CA LEU A 18 -1.98 17.95 6.52
C LEU A 18 -1.40 17.31 7.80
N SER A 19 -0.49 16.35 7.64
CA SER A 19 0.23 15.70 8.75
C SER A 19 1.67 15.40 8.38
N ASP A 20 2.49 15.12 9.39
CA ASP A 20 3.78 14.47 9.19
C ASP A 20 3.60 12.99 8.83
N TYR A 21 4.69 12.36 8.37
CA TYR A 21 4.71 10.91 8.19
C TYR A 21 4.71 10.20 9.53
N VAL A 22 3.71 9.34 9.75
CA VAL A 22 3.61 8.44 10.89
C VAL A 22 4.06 7.05 10.45
N VAL A 23 4.95 6.43 11.22
CA VAL A 23 5.36 5.03 11.01
C VAL A 23 4.25 4.12 11.53
N ILE A 24 3.59 3.41 10.62
CA ILE A 24 2.54 2.43 10.97
C ILE A 24 3.17 1.08 11.31
N ASN A 25 4.21 0.68 10.58
CA ASN A 25 4.89 -0.57 10.83
C ASN A 25 6.35 -0.50 10.37
N GLU A 26 7.25 -1.07 11.16
CA GLU A 26 8.65 -1.27 10.78
C GLU A 26 9.10 -2.64 11.27
N ARG A 27 9.46 -3.52 10.33
CA ARG A 27 9.87 -4.87 10.69
C ARG A 27 10.79 -5.52 9.66
N ALA A 28 11.54 -6.52 10.13
CA ALA A 28 12.24 -7.43 9.24
C ALA A 28 11.24 -8.34 8.49
N HIS A 29 11.46 -8.52 7.20
CA HIS A 29 10.77 -9.46 6.33
C HIS A 29 11.76 -10.01 5.29
N ALA A 30 11.94 -11.34 5.28
CA ALA A 30 13.03 -12.00 4.57
C ALA A 30 14.40 -11.39 4.94
N TYR A 31 15.16 -10.88 3.96
CA TYR A 31 16.50 -10.30 4.12
C TYR A 31 16.48 -8.76 4.18
N GLN A 32 15.31 -8.16 4.39
CA GLN A 32 15.11 -6.71 4.36
C GLN A 32 14.29 -6.22 5.55
N THR A 33 14.53 -4.99 5.98
CA THR A 33 13.61 -4.27 6.86
C THR A 33 12.65 -3.45 6.00
N VAL A 34 11.35 -3.62 6.23
CA VAL A 34 10.29 -2.87 5.57
C VAL A 34 9.72 -1.87 6.57
N ARG A 35 9.79 -0.58 6.24
CA ARG A 35 9.14 0.50 6.96
C ARG A 35 7.97 1.02 6.12
N PHE A 36 6.78 1.01 6.68
CA PHE A 36 5.56 1.54 6.09
C PHE A 36 5.11 2.76 6.87
N GLU A 37 4.96 3.87 6.15
CA GLU A 37 4.62 5.18 6.70
C GLU A 37 3.41 5.74 5.95
N VAL A 38 2.59 6.50 6.66
CA VAL A 38 1.43 7.21 6.11
C VAL A 38 1.54 8.69 6.44
N MET A 39 1.07 9.54 5.53
CA MET A 39 0.84 10.97 5.81
C MET A 39 -0.46 11.39 5.14
N PHE A 40 -1.12 12.42 5.65
CA PHE A 40 -2.22 13.06 4.97
C PHE A 40 -1.76 14.31 4.24
N GLU A 41 -2.26 14.52 3.04
CA GLU A 41 -2.04 15.72 2.25
C GLU A 41 -3.36 16.14 1.57
N GLU A 42 -3.49 17.42 1.25
CA GLU A 42 -4.61 17.98 0.52
C GLU A 42 -4.15 18.35 -0.89
N TRP A 43 -4.96 18.03 -1.89
CA TRP A 43 -4.74 18.46 -3.26
C TRP A 43 -6.07 18.90 -3.89
N LYS A 44 -6.14 20.17 -4.31
CA LYS A 44 -7.35 20.78 -4.90
C LYS A 44 -8.60 20.64 -4.00
N GLY A 45 -8.44 20.79 -2.69
CA GLY A 45 -9.52 20.68 -1.71
C GLY A 45 -9.97 19.24 -1.40
N GLN A 46 -9.33 18.23 -2.00
CA GLN A 46 -9.55 16.82 -1.70
C GLN A 46 -8.44 16.32 -0.77
N SER A 47 -8.82 15.62 0.30
CA SER A 47 -7.88 14.93 1.18
C SER A 47 -7.34 13.66 0.52
N TYR A 48 -6.07 13.38 0.74
CA TYR A 48 -5.37 12.18 0.28
C TYR A 48 -4.57 11.56 1.42
N VAL A 49 -4.55 10.24 1.45
CA VAL A 49 -3.57 9.46 2.20
C VAL A 49 -2.40 9.13 1.29
N ARG A 50 -1.18 9.39 1.74
CA ARG A 50 0.04 9.01 1.04
C ARG A 50 0.71 7.86 1.78
N PHE A 51 0.75 6.72 1.11
CA PHE A 51 1.51 5.56 1.56
C PHE A 51 2.96 5.69 1.12
N LYS A 52 3.89 5.33 2.00
CA LYS A 52 5.32 5.27 1.69
C LYS A 52 5.92 4.01 2.27
N THR A 53 6.49 3.19 1.41
CA THR A 53 7.29 2.03 1.82
C THR A 53 8.75 2.32 1.57
N THR A 54 9.56 2.12 2.60
CA THR A 54 11.01 2.08 2.50
C THR A 54 11.50 0.67 2.82
N LYS A 55 12.29 0.08 1.93
CA LYS A 55 12.98 -1.19 2.17
C LYS A 55 14.46 -0.96 2.37
N PHE A 56 15.06 -1.60 3.37
CA PHE A 56 16.48 -1.55 3.69
C PHE A 56 17.08 -2.96 3.57
N ARG A 57 18.26 -3.13 2.95
CA ARG A 57 18.98 -4.42 2.94
C ARG A 57 19.98 -4.46 4.09
N GLY A 58 19.94 -5.53 4.92
CA GLY A 58 20.84 -5.70 6.06
C GLY A 58 20.63 -4.70 7.20
N SER A 59 21.67 -4.45 8.01
CA SER A 59 21.67 -3.49 9.14
C SER A 59 21.96 -2.04 8.73
N GLY A 60 22.13 -1.76 7.43
CA GLY A 60 22.63 -0.49 6.92
C GLY A 60 21.62 0.33 6.11
N LYS A 61 21.98 1.58 5.81
CA LYS A 61 21.22 2.50 4.94
C LYS A 61 21.46 2.27 3.43
N ASN A 62 22.22 1.23 3.06
CA ASN A 62 22.58 0.90 1.67
C ASN A 62 21.51 -0.01 1.03
N GLY A 63 21.25 0.17 -0.26
CA GLY A 63 20.21 -0.61 -0.97
C GLY A 63 18.77 -0.22 -0.59
N ARG A 64 18.51 1.09 -0.51
CA ARG A 64 17.22 1.64 -0.10
C ARG A 64 16.24 1.75 -1.27
N GLU A 65 15.25 0.86 -1.34
CA GLU A 65 14.13 1.01 -2.27
C GLU A 65 13.04 1.85 -1.60
N ARG A 66 12.52 2.88 -2.29
CA ARG A 66 11.38 3.66 -1.81
C ARG A 66 10.29 3.64 -2.85
N LYS A 67 9.07 3.41 -2.40
CA LYS A 67 7.86 3.56 -3.20
C LYS A 67 6.85 4.38 -2.43
N ALA A 68 6.13 5.23 -3.14
CA ALA A 68 5.03 5.99 -2.57
C ALA A 68 3.93 6.13 -3.61
N PHE A 69 2.69 6.03 -3.17
CA PHE A 69 1.52 6.41 -3.95
C PHE A 69 0.52 7.09 -3.01
N ALA A 70 -0.44 7.81 -3.57
CA ALA A 70 -1.42 8.55 -2.80
C ALA A 70 -2.82 8.20 -3.29
N TRP A 71 -3.76 8.08 -2.36
CA TRP A 71 -5.15 7.73 -2.64
C TRP A 71 -6.09 8.77 -2.01
N PRO A 72 -7.15 9.22 -2.70
CA PRO A 72 -8.10 10.17 -2.13
C PRO A 72 -8.85 9.53 -0.96
N VAL A 73 -9.07 10.30 0.10
CA VAL A 73 -9.86 9.89 1.27
C VAL A 73 -10.94 10.90 1.58
N GLU A 74 -12.08 10.47 2.13
CA GLU A 74 -13.19 11.37 2.46
C GLU A 74 -12.79 12.38 3.55
N ASP A 75 -12.22 11.90 4.67
CA ASP A 75 -11.74 12.74 5.76
C ASP A 75 -10.34 12.28 6.22
N ALA A 76 -9.41 13.23 6.28
CA ALA A 76 -8.05 12.99 6.79
C ALA A 76 -8.02 12.89 8.33
N ASN A 77 -9.02 13.44 9.02
CA ASN A 77 -9.13 13.37 10.47
C ASN A 77 -9.67 12.00 10.88
N GLU A 78 -10.69 11.51 10.17
CA GLU A 78 -11.33 10.23 10.45
C GLU A 78 -11.34 9.32 9.20
N PRO A 79 -10.18 8.75 8.82
CA PRO A 79 -10.04 7.98 7.59
C PRO A 79 -10.59 6.54 7.76
N VAL A 80 -11.90 6.42 8.00
CA VAL A 80 -12.60 5.14 8.25
C VAL A 80 -12.37 4.11 7.15
N GLU A 81 -12.22 4.59 5.91
CA GLU A 81 -11.91 3.77 4.73
C GLU A 81 -10.61 2.99 4.85
N LEU A 82 -9.59 3.50 5.58
CA LEU A 82 -8.32 2.78 5.77
C LEU A 82 -8.51 1.53 6.61
N GLN A 83 -9.35 1.61 7.65
CA GLN A 83 -9.70 0.46 8.47
C GLN A 83 -10.53 -0.53 7.68
N ALA A 84 -11.53 -0.05 6.93
CA ALA A 84 -12.36 -0.89 6.07
C ALA A 84 -11.53 -1.65 5.01
N TRP A 85 -10.57 -0.97 4.37
CA TRP A 85 -9.65 -1.61 3.44
C TRP A 85 -8.80 -2.68 4.11
N ALA A 86 -8.25 -2.38 5.30
CA ALA A 86 -7.44 -3.34 6.03
C ALA A 86 -8.27 -4.57 6.44
N GLU A 87 -9.50 -4.38 6.89
CA GLU A 87 -10.44 -5.46 7.22
C GLU A 87 -10.79 -6.31 6.01
N GLN A 88 -11.10 -5.69 4.87
CA GLN A 88 -11.41 -6.42 3.63
C GLN A 88 -10.21 -7.24 3.15
N ILE A 89 -9.00 -6.67 3.21
CA ILE A 89 -7.76 -7.40 2.90
C ILE A 89 -7.58 -8.59 3.84
N LEU A 90 -7.75 -8.39 5.16
CA LEU A 90 -7.59 -9.46 6.14
C LEU A 90 -8.66 -10.54 5.99
N ALA A 91 -9.90 -10.17 5.69
CA ALA A 91 -10.98 -11.12 5.40
C ALA A 91 -10.64 -12.00 4.19
N ALA A 92 -10.06 -11.43 3.13
CA ALA A 92 -9.62 -12.16 1.94
C ALA A 92 -8.46 -13.16 2.21
N THR A 93 -7.82 -13.10 3.38
CA THR A 93 -6.78 -14.07 3.80
C THR A 93 -7.30 -15.26 4.60
N LYS A 94 -8.57 -15.24 5.01
CA LYS A 94 -9.15 -16.27 5.89
C LYS A 94 -9.48 -17.56 5.11
N PRO A 95 -9.37 -18.73 5.74
CA PRO A 95 -9.85 -19.98 5.14
C PRO A 95 -11.34 -19.87 4.76
N GLY A 96 -11.69 -20.31 3.55
CA GLY A 96 -13.06 -20.25 3.05
C GLY A 96 -13.49 -18.92 2.43
N ALA A 97 -12.62 -17.91 2.37
CA ALA A 97 -12.89 -16.69 1.61
C ALA A 97 -13.04 -17.00 0.10
N GLU A 98 -13.87 -16.23 -0.60
CA GLU A 98 -13.96 -16.31 -2.06
C GLU A 98 -12.60 -15.99 -2.68
N VAL A 99 -12.08 -16.91 -3.50
CA VAL A 99 -10.75 -16.78 -4.11
C VAL A 99 -10.89 -16.31 -5.55
N HIS A 100 -10.31 -15.15 -5.85
CA HIS A 100 -10.08 -14.71 -7.22
C HIS A 100 -8.63 -14.96 -7.60
N ASP A 101 -8.39 -15.81 -8.60
CA ASP A 101 -7.07 -16.01 -9.22
C ASP A 101 -7.17 -15.77 -10.73
N PRO A 102 -6.77 -14.60 -11.24
CA PRO A 102 -6.85 -14.28 -12.66
C PRO A 102 -5.74 -14.97 -13.48
N ARG A 103 -4.84 -15.72 -12.85
CA ARG A 103 -3.67 -16.29 -13.52
C ARG A 103 -4.04 -17.55 -14.30
N TRP A 104 -3.41 -17.69 -15.46
CA TRP A 104 -3.52 -18.88 -16.32
C TRP A 104 -2.73 -20.06 -15.74
N ALA A 105 -2.96 -21.27 -16.29
CA ALA A 105 -2.35 -22.51 -15.80
C ALA A 105 -0.81 -22.46 -15.65
N ILE A 106 -0.12 -21.78 -16.57
CA ILE A 106 1.33 -21.58 -16.51
C ILE A 106 1.74 -20.77 -15.27
N GLY A 107 0.98 -19.73 -14.91
CA GLY A 107 1.24 -18.91 -13.73
C GLY A 107 1.11 -19.70 -12.43
N ARG A 108 0.23 -20.71 -12.39
CA ARG A 108 0.06 -21.60 -11.23
C ARG A 108 1.21 -22.60 -11.09
N LEU A 109 1.84 -23.01 -12.20
CA LEU A 109 2.97 -23.92 -12.18
C LEU A 109 4.20 -23.31 -11.49
N PHE A 110 4.40 -21.99 -11.62
CA PHE A 110 5.51 -21.28 -10.98
C PHE A 110 5.40 -21.18 -9.46
N ASP A 111 4.20 -21.34 -8.90
CA ASP A 111 4.02 -21.29 -7.44
C ASP A 111 4.80 -22.42 -6.76
N ASN A 112 4.76 -23.62 -7.36
CA ASN A 112 5.49 -24.80 -6.89
C ASN A 112 7.02 -24.66 -7.03
N LEU A 113 7.50 -23.91 -8.02
CA LEU A 113 8.93 -23.71 -8.26
C LEU A 113 9.55 -22.63 -7.37
N THR A 114 8.78 -21.60 -7.04
CA THR A 114 9.27 -20.42 -6.31
C THR A 114 9.00 -20.50 -4.80
N GLY A 115 8.18 -21.46 -4.35
CA GLY A 115 7.70 -21.53 -2.97
C GLY A 115 6.83 -20.33 -2.59
N SER A 116 6.23 -19.68 -3.60
CA SER A 116 5.29 -18.56 -3.43
C SER A 116 3.92 -19.05 -3.86
N HIS A 117 2.98 -19.10 -2.92
CA HIS A 117 1.62 -19.57 -3.16
C HIS A 117 0.68 -18.39 -3.29
N TRP A 118 -0.15 -18.39 -4.31
CA TRP A 118 -1.25 -17.43 -4.40
C TRP A 118 -2.29 -17.70 -3.33
N VAL A 119 -2.68 -16.64 -2.63
CA VAL A 119 -3.74 -16.72 -1.62
C VAL A 119 -5.02 -16.17 -2.23
N ASN A 120 -5.01 -14.91 -2.69
CA ASN A 120 -6.21 -14.26 -3.21
C ASN A 120 -5.88 -12.97 -3.99
N MET A 121 -6.88 -12.43 -4.69
CA MET A 121 -6.89 -11.07 -5.22
C MET A 121 -8.21 -10.38 -4.92
N ILE A 122 -8.12 -9.11 -4.53
CA ILE A 122 -9.27 -8.21 -4.47
C ILE A 122 -9.22 -7.36 -5.75
N PRO A 123 -10.09 -7.61 -6.74
CA PRO A 123 -10.03 -6.93 -8.03
C PRO A 123 -10.38 -5.44 -7.93
N GLU A 124 -11.14 -5.05 -6.92
CA GLU A 124 -11.52 -3.66 -6.62
C GLU A 124 -11.58 -3.49 -5.10
N LEU A 125 -10.54 -2.89 -4.52
CA LEU A 125 -10.52 -2.46 -3.11
C LEU A 125 -11.10 -1.05 -2.98
N ALA A 126 -10.73 -0.17 -3.91
CA ALA A 126 -11.26 1.18 -4.02
C ALA A 126 -11.23 1.62 -5.47
N ARG A 127 -12.11 2.57 -5.82
CA ARG A 127 -12.26 3.11 -7.17
C ARG A 127 -12.38 4.63 -7.10
N GLN A 128 -11.55 5.32 -7.86
CA GLN A 128 -11.69 6.75 -8.08
C GLN A 128 -12.40 6.97 -9.43
N PRO A 129 -13.65 7.44 -9.43
CA PRO A 129 -14.37 7.73 -10.67
C PRO A 129 -13.77 8.94 -11.37
N GLY A 130 -13.81 8.93 -12.71
CA GLY A 130 -13.38 10.04 -13.56
C GLY A 130 -12.53 9.58 -14.75
N PRO A 131 -12.23 10.47 -15.71
CA PRO A 131 -11.28 10.19 -16.79
C PRO A 131 -9.86 10.72 -16.44
N PRO A 132 -8.83 9.85 -16.29
CA PRO A 132 -8.87 8.39 -16.35
C PRO A 132 -9.35 7.78 -15.03
N GLU A 133 -10.00 6.64 -15.15
CA GLU A 133 -10.46 5.87 -14.00
C GLU A 133 -9.27 5.23 -13.30
N VAL A 134 -9.30 5.21 -11.97
CA VAL A 134 -8.23 4.64 -11.14
C VAL A 134 -8.81 3.58 -10.23
N PHE A 135 -8.18 2.41 -10.23
CA PHE A 135 -8.52 1.29 -9.34
C PHE A 135 -7.39 1.01 -8.36
N LEU A 136 -7.74 0.81 -7.10
CA LEU A 136 -6.87 0.20 -6.12
C LEU A 136 -7.21 -1.28 -6.05
N ARG A 137 -6.24 -2.14 -6.34
CA ARG A 137 -6.38 -3.59 -6.28
C ARG A 137 -5.43 -4.18 -5.26
N VAL A 138 -5.71 -5.42 -4.85
CA VAL A 138 -4.86 -6.14 -3.90
C VAL A 138 -4.52 -7.51 -4.44
N ARG A 139 -3.26 -7.90 -4.34
CA ARG A 139 -2.82 -9.30 -4.51
C ARG A 139 -2.22 -9.80 -3.22
N ILE A 140 -2.54 -11.03 -2.87
CA ILE A 140 -2.09 -11.67 -1.64
C ILE A 140 -1.34 -12.95 -2.01
N TYR A 141 -0.10 -13.02 -1.55
CA TYR A 141 0.76 -14.19 -1.73
C TYR A 141 1.27 -14.68 -0.38
N GLU A 142 1.47 -15.98 -0.27
CA GLU A 142 2.13 -16.63 0.86
C GLU A 142 3.49 -17.13 0.42
N THR A 143 4.51 -16.86 1.22
CA THR A 143 5.88 -17.34 1.00
C THR A 143 6.37 -18.04 2.26
N LYS A 144 7.55 -18.65 2.21
CA LYS A 144 8.20 -19.19 3.43
C LYS A 144 8.46 -18.13 4.52
N TRP A 145 8.40 -16.84 4.20
CA TRP A 145 8.57 -15.73 5.15
C TRP A 145 7.23 -15.13 5.62
N GLY A 146 6.11 -15.75 5.27
CA GLY A 146 4.77 -15.31 5.61
C GLY A 146 4.01 -14.72 4.43
N LYS A 147 2.81 -14.19 4.72
CA LYS A 147 1.92 -13.56 3.75
C LYS A 147 2.36 -12.14 3.43
N THR A 148 2.25 -11.78 2.16
CA THR A 148 2.52 -10.44 1.64
C THR A 148 1.31 -9.93 0.90
N VAL A 149 1.11 -8.61 1.00
CA VAL A 149 0.02 -7.88 0.36
C VAL A 149 0.64 -6.88 -0.60
N THR A 150 0.24 -6.94 -1.86
CA THR A 150 0.62 -5.97 -2.87
C THR A 150 -0.57 -5.10 -3.20
N LEU A 151 -0.49 -3.82 -2.82
CA LEU A 151 -1.40 -2.77 -3.24
C LEU A 151 -1.00 -2.34 -4.66
N ILE A 152 -1.97 -2.26 -5.57
CA ILE A 152 -1.75 -1.94 -6.98
C ILE A 152 -2.67 -0.79 -7.36
N GLU A 153 -2.10 0.37 -7.68
CA GLU A 153 -2.81 1.46 -8.35
C GLU A 153 -2.76 1.21 -9.87
N ASP A 154 -3.92 0.96 -10.45
CA ASP A 154 -4.11 0.82 -11.88
C ASP A 154 -4.78 2.08 -12.43
N ARG A 155 -4.12 2.77 -13.36
CA ARG A 155 -4.62 3.99 -13.99
C ARG A 155 -4.57 3.82 -15.49
N ALA A 156 -5.70 4.02 -16.15
CA ALA A 156 -5.77 3.91 -17.61
C ALA A 156 -4.72 4.81 -18.28
N GLY A 157 -3.94 4.24 -19.20
CA GLY A 157 -2.89 4.94 -19.95
C GLY A 157 -1.61 5.23 -19.17
N ARG A 158 -1.40 4.66 -17.97
CA ARG A 158 -0.15 4.78 -17.21
C ARG A 158 0.37 3.43 -16.72
N SER A 159 1.65 3.38 -16.40
CA SER A 159 2.26 2.23 -15.74
C SER A 159 1.65 2.02 -14.36
N GLN A 160 1.36 0.76 -14.02
CA GLN A 160 0.86 0.38 -12.71
C GLN A 160 1.88 0.75 -11.63
N LEU A 161 1.40 1.34 -10.54
CA LEU A 161 2.19 1.51 -9.33
C LEU A 161 1.84 0.38 -8.38
N TRP A 162 2.85 -0.29 -7.84
CA TRP A 162 2.63 -1.34 -6.86
C TRP A 162 3.52 -1.18 -5.63
N MET A 163 2.96 -1.55 -4.49
CA MET A 163 3.60 -1.51 -3.19
C MET A 163 3.34 -2.82 -2.46
N THR A 164 4.40 -3.56 -2.18
CA THR A 164 4.32 -4.83 -1.44
C THR A 164 4.76 -4.63 0.00
N VAL A 165 3.91 -5.06 0.93
CA VAL A 165 4.13 -5.03 2.37
C VAL A 165 3.82 -6.40 3.00
N PRO A 166 4.42 -6.75 4.15
CA PRO A 166 3.98 -7.91 4.94
C PRO A 166 2.53 -7.75 5.39
N ILE A 167 1.78 -8.86 5.54
CA ILE A 167 0.38 -8.82 5.97
C ILE A 167 0.20 -8.12 7.33
N GLU A 168 1.20 -8.17 8.19
CA GLU A 168 1.13 -7.57 9.52
C GLU A 168 1.22 -6.04 9.47
N THR A 169 1.71 -5.47 8.37
CA THR A 169 1.55 -4.04 8.10
C THR A 169 0.07 -3.69 7.91
N ILE A 170 -0.72 -4.56 7.30
CA ILE A 170 -2.17 -4.37 7.16
C ILE A 170 -2.88 -4.54 8.51
N VAL A 171 -2.45 -5.49 9.34
CA VAL A 171 -2.94 -5.62 10.72
C VAL A 171 -2.65 -4.35 11.52
N ALA A 172 -1.41 -3.86 11.47
CA ALA A 172 -1.02 -2.63 12.14
C ALA A 172 -1.82 -1.41 11.62
N LEU A 173 -2.13 -1.36 10.32
CA LEU A 173 -2.96 -0.31 9.74
C LEU A 173 -4.39 -0.34 10.27
N ARG A 174 -5.02 -1.53 10.35
CA ARG A 174 -6.36 -1.70 10.94
C ARG A 174 -6.41 -1.21 12.37
N ASP A 175 -5.40 -1.56 13.16
CA ASP A 175 -5.36 -1.28 14.60
C ASP A 175 -4.89 0.16 14.91
N HIS A 176 -4.44 0.90 13.90
CA HIS A 176 -3.92 2.25 14.09
C HIS A 176 -5.04 3.26 14.35
N ARG A 177 -4.86 4.06 15.42
CA ARG A 177 -5.76 5.15 15.77
C ARG A 177 -5.20 6.48 15.27
N PHE A 178 -5.73 6.95 14.15
CA PHE A 178 -5.30 8.19 13.51
C PHE A 178 -5.60 9.46 14.33
N ASN A 179 -6.54 9.38 15.28
CA ASN A 179 -6.98 10.52 16.10
C ASN A 179 -6.15 10.78 17.37
N GLU A 180 -5.18 9.92 17.71
CA GLU A 180 -4.45 10.01 18.99
C GLU A 180 -3.10 10.75 18.90
N VAL A 181 -2.75 11.34 17.75
CA VAL A 181 -1.43 11.95 17.49
C VAL A 181 -1.50 13.48 17.29
N ARG A 182 -2.40 14.17 17.98
CA ARG A 182 -2.49 15.64 17.96
C ARG A 182 -1.89 16.27 19.21
#